data_AF-A0A367M5F8-F1
#
_entry.id   AF-A0A367M5F8-F1
#
_cell.length_a   1.000
_cell.length_b   1.000
_cell.length_c   1.000
_cell.angle_alpha   90.00
_cell.angle_beta   90.00
_cell.angle_gamma   90.00
#
_symmetry.space_group_name_H-M   'P 1'
#
loop_
_entity.id
_entity.type
_entity.pdbx_description
1 polymer ?
#
loop_
_entity_poly.entity_id
_entity_poly.type
_entity_poly.pdbx_seq_one_letter_code
_entity_poly.pdbx_strand_id
1 'polypeptide(L)' 'AQASGKDRVAVFTSGGTITALLQLIVGVPPLKAFELNWQIVNTSLTRLKFRGEEVSLASFNSHVHLELLKAPELITYR' A
#
# COMPACT_ATOMS: atom_id res chain seq x y z
N ALA A 1 -16.78 -13.62 10.06
CA ALA A 1 -17.09 -13.68 8.61
C ALA A 1 -15.80 -14.06 7.87
N GLN A 2 -15.88 -14.92 6.87
CA GLN A 2 -14.72 -15.34 6.07
C GLN A 2 -14.86 -14.78 4.65
N ALA A 3 -13.79 -14.17 4.14
CA ALA A 3 -13.77 -13.61 2.79
C ALA A 3 -13.71 -14.72 1.73
N SER A 4 -14.48 -14.56 0.65
CA SER A 4 -14.40 -15.37 -0.55
C SER A 4 -13.32 -14.86 -1.51
N GLY A 5 -12.94 -15.66 -2.52
CA GLY A 5 -11.95 -15.27 -3.53
C GLY A 5 -12.34 -14.08 -4.43
N LYS A 6 -13.58 -13.58 -4.33
CA LYS A 6 -14.07 -12.40 -5.08
C LYS A 6 -14.23 -11.16 -4.21
N ASP A 7 -14.00 -11.28 -2.91
CA ASP A 7 -14.27 -10.20 -1.97
C ASP A 7 -13.16 -9.15 -2.02
N ARG A 8 -13.53 -7.89 -1.75
CA ARG A 8 -12.58 -6.81 -1.58
C ARG A 8 -12.24 -6.69 -0.10
N VAL A 9 -11.02 -7.05 0.26
CA VAL A 9 -10.52 -6.97 1.64
C VAL A 9 -9.73 -5.67 1.83
N ALA A 10 -10.05 -4.93 2.89
CA ALA A 10 -9.27 -3.79 3.34
C ALA A 10 -8.43 -4.20 4.56
N VAL A 11 -7.14 -3.84 4.56
CA VAL A 11 -6.21 -4.08 5.66
C VAL A 11 -5.62 -2.74 6.09
N PHE A 12 -5.81 -2.38 7.36
CA PHE A 12 -5.25 -1.18 7.96
C PHE A 12 -3.95 -1.55 8.66
N THR A 13 -2.83 -0.99 8.21
CA THR A 13 -1.51 -1.39 8.67
C THR A 13 -0.49 -0.25 8.55
N SER A 14 0.77 -0.54 8.89
CA SER A 14 1.89 0.40 8.90
C SER A 14 2.66 0.42 7.57
N GLY A 15 3.47 1.46 7.37
CA GLY A 15 4.40 1.53 6.23
C GLY A 15 5.37 0.36 6.19
N GLY A 16 5.88 -0.11 7.35
CA GLY A 16 6.82 -1.23 7.42
C GLY A 16 6.23 -2.53 6.87
N THR A 17 4.96 -2.81 7.20
CA THR A 17 4.23 -3.97 6.66
C THR A 17 4.00 -3.84 5.17
N ILE A 18 3.64 -2.64 4.67
CA ILE A 18 3.47 -2.37 3.24
C ILE A 18 4.80 -2.59 2.50
N THR A 19 5.91 -2.07 3.03
CA THR A 19 7.25 -2.23 2.46
C THR A 19 7.68 -3.71 2.41
N ALA A 20 7.43 -4.47 3.48
CA ALA A 20 7.71 -5.91 3.48
C ALA A 20 6.90 -6.65 2.39
N LEU A 21 5.63 -6.30 2.20
CA LEU A 21 4.81 -6.84 1.12
C LEU A 21 5.36 -6.48 -0.26
N LEU A 22 5.81 -5.25 -0.48
CA LEU A 22 6.45 -4.85 -1.73
C LEU A 22 7.73 -5.65 -1.99
N GLN A 23 8.51 -5.90 -0.94
CA GLN A 23 9.71 -6.73 -1.04
C GLN A 23 9.36 -8.16 -1.48
N LEU A 24 8.34 -8.76 -0.87
CA LEU A 24 7.90 -10.13 -1.17
C LEU A 24 7.24 -10.27 -2.55
N ILE A 25 6.42 -9.30 -2.96
CA ILE A 25 5.59 -9.39 -4.16
C ILE A 25 6.32 -8.87 -5.40
N VAL A 26 7.07 -7.77 -5.26
CA VAL A 26 7.71 -7.06 -6.39
C VAL A 26 9.22 -7.31 -6.42
N GLY A 27 9.80 -7.90 -5.37
CA GLY A 27 11.23 -8.19 -5.32
C GLY A 27 12.09 -6.94 -5.10
N VAL A 28 11.54 -5.88 -4.48
CA VAL A 28 12.28 -4.64 -4.23
C VAL A 28 13.51 -4.93 -3.35
N PRO A 29 14.73 -4.51 -3.72
CA PRO A 29 15.91 -4.70 -2.87
C PRO A 29 15.75 -4.00 -1.51
N PRO A 30 16.29 -4.53 -0.40
CA PRO A 30 16.09 -3.99 0.95
C PRO A 30 16.35 -2.48 1.07
N LEU A 31 17.46 -1.98 0.52
CA LEU A 31 17.81 -0.56 0.54
C LEU A 31 16.73 0.30 -0.13
N LYS A 32 16.25 -0.15 -1.29
CA LYS A 32 15.18 0.55 -2.02
C LYS A 32 13.84 0.45 -1.30
N ALA A 33 13.62 -0.63 -0.56
CA ALA A 33 12.43 -0.82 0.25
C ALA A 33 12.37 0.23 1.40
N PHE A 34 13.50 0.52 2.05
CA PHE A 34 13.60 1.60 3.03
C PHE A 34 13.33 2.97 2.41
N GLU A 35 13.90 3.26 1.24
CA GLU A 35 13.61 4.52 0.53
C GLU A 35 12.11 4.67 0.21
N LEU A 36 11.46 3.60 -0.25
CA LEU A 36 10.01 3.60 -0.50
C LEU A 36 9.20 3.80 0.79
N ASN A 37 9.66 3.27 1.92
CA ASN A 37 8.98 3.38 3.20
C ASN A 37 8.82 4.85 3.63
N TRP A 38 9.88 5.66 3.49
CA TRP A 38 9.86 7.09 3.81
C TRP A 38 8.92 7.91 2.94
N GLN A 39 8.58 7.41 1.76
CA GLN A 39 7.65 8.08 0.86
C GLN A 39 6.18 7.78 1.20
N ILE A 40 5.90 6.82 2.09
CA ILE A 40 4.52 6.43 2.42
C ILE A 40 3.82 7.55 3.18
N VAL A 41 2.78 8.11 2.55
CA VAL A 41 1.87 9.09 3.14
C VAL A 41 0.93 8.40 4.12
N ASN A 42 0.62 9.03 5.25
CA ASN A 42 -0.40 8.53 6.18
C ASN A 42 -1.74 8.31 5.46
N THR A 43 -2.45 7.24 5.81
CA THR A 43 -3.74 6.87 5.21
C THR A 43 -3.71 6.63 3.69
N SER A 44 -2.53 6.49 3.08
CA SER A 44 -2.43 6.16 1.67
C SER A 44 -2.92 4.74 1.37
N LEU A 45 -3.36 4.52 0.13
CA LEU A 45 -3.91 3.26 -0.37
C LEU A 45 -2.86 2.54 -1.22
N THR A 46 -2.47 1.35 -0.77
CA THR A 46 -1.75 0.37 -1.59
C THR A 46 -2.70 -0.75 -1.99
N ARG A 47 -2.74 -1.09 -3.27
CA ARG A 47 -3.68 -2.04 -3.85
C ARG A 47 -2.95 -3.21 -4.47
N LEU A 48 -3.31 -4.40 -4.04
CA LEU A 48 -2.86 -5.66 -4.62
C LEU A 48 -4.01 -6.29 -5.42
N LYS A 49 -3.68 -7.00 -6.49
CA LYS A 49 -4.61 -7.81 -7.26
C LYS A 49 -4.21 -9.27 -7.17
N PHE A 50 -5.21 -10.12 -6.97
CA PHE A 50 -5.05 -11.57 -6.90
C PHE A 50 -5.65 -12.21 -8.15
N ARG A 51 -4.94 -13.19 -8.71
CA ARG A 51 -5.43 -14.05 -9.80
C ARG A 51 -5.04 -15.50 -9.48
N GLY A 52 -5.97 -16.22 -8.87
CA GLY A 52 -5.63 -17.51 -8.26
C GLY A 52 -4.61 -17.30 -7.16
N GLU A 53 -3.45 -17.94 -7.26
CA GLU A 53 -2.33 -17.78 -6.33
C GLU A 53 -1.37 -16.65 -6.70
N GLU A 54 -1.50 -16.06 -7.89
CA GLU A 54 -0.67 -14.94 -8.32
C GLU A 54 -1.12 -13.65 -7.62
N VAL A 55 -0.16 -12.89 -7.13
CA VAL A 55 -0.37 -11.54 -6.57
C VAL A 55 0.47 -10.52 -7.32
N SER A 56 -0.13 -9.38 -7.61
CA SER A 56 0.53 -8.25 -8.29
C SER A 56 0.20 -6.93 -7.62
N LEU A 57 1.16 -6.00 -7.65
CA LEU A 57 0.94 -4.62 -7.21
C LEU A 57 0.17 -3.86 -8.30
N ALA A 58 -1.00 -3.32 -7.95
CA ALA A 58 -1.81 -2.51 -8.86
C ALA A 58 -1.62 -1.00 -8.62
N SER A 59 -1.41 -0.58 -7.37
CA SER A 59 -1.06 0.80 -7.03
C SER A 59 -0.34 0.85 -5.70
N PHE A 60 0.58 1.79 -5.53
CA PHE A 60 1.29 2.03 -4.29
C PHE A 60 1.07 3.47 -3.82
N ASN A 61 0.90 3.65 -2.51
CA ASN A 61 0.92 4.96 -1.86
C ASN A 61 -0.05 6.02 -2.43
N SER A 62 -1.21 5.59 -2.93
CA SER A 62 -2.19 6.53 -3.50
C SER A 62 -2.90 7.31 -2.40
N HIS A 63 -2.80 8.63 -2.43
CA HIS A 63 -3.43 9.53 -1.48
C HIS A 63 -4.33 10.56 -2.18
N VAL A 64 -4.82 10.22 -3.38
CA VAL A 64 -5.71 11.07 -4.19
C VAL A 64 -6.96 11.52 -3.43
N HIS A 65 -7.46 10.68 -2.52
CA HIS A 65 -8.60 11.05 -1.68
C HIS A 65 -8.29 12.25 -0.76
N LEU A 66 -7.06 12.38 -0.24
CA LEU A 66 -6.63 13.54 0.55
C LEU A 66 -6.46 14.78 -0.34
N GLU A 67 -5.89 14.61 -1.54
CA GLU A 67 -5.76 15.70 -2.52
C GLU A 67 -7.12 16.27 -2.93
N LEU A 68 -8.10 15.39 -3.18
CA LEU A 68 -9.47 15.78 -3.53
C LEU A 68 -10.21 16.46 -2.37
N LEU A 69 -9.88 16.11 -1.12
CA LEU A 69 -10.38 16.81 0.07
C LEU A 69 -9.79 18.22 0.22
N LYS A 70 -8.74 18.57 -0.55
CA LYS A 70 -8.04 19.86 -0.48
C LYS A 70 -7.55 20.21 0.93
N ALA A 71 -7.14 19.19 1.68
CA ALA A 71 -6.68 19.28 3.06
C ALA A 71 -5.20 18.84 3.15
N PRO A 72 -4.25 19.63 2.59
CA PRO A 72 -2.84 19.25 2.55
C PRO A 72 -2.22 19.04 3.94
N GLU A 73 -2.78 19.66 4.98
CA GLU A 73 -2.38 19.48 6.37
C GLU A 73 -2.58 18.04 6.90
N LEU A 74 -3.44 17.26 6.24
CA LEU A 74 -3.64 15.85 6.58
C LEU A 74 -2.58 14.93 5.96
N ILE A 75 -1.75 15.44 5.05
CA ILE A 75 -0.68 14.69 4.39
C ILE A 75 0.60 14.82 5.22
N THR A 76 1.03 13.69 5.79
CA THR A 76 2.21 13.56 6.64
C THR A 76 3.03 12.35 6.22
N TYR A 77 4.32 12.42 6.48
CA TYR A 77 5.32 11.40 6.18
C TYR A 77 6.02 10.96 7.47
N ARG A 78 6.76 9.84 7.41
CA ARG A 78 7.60 9.36 8.51
C ARG A 78 9.03 9.16 8.06
#